data_AF-A0A6C0B114-F1
#
_entry.id   AF-A0A6C0B114-F1
#
_cell.length_a   1.000
_cell.length_b   1.000
_cell.length_c   1.000
_cell.angle_alpha   90.00
_cell.angle_beta   90.00
_cell.angle_gamma   90.00
#
_symmetry.space_group_name_H-M   'P 1'
#
loop_
_entity.id
_entity.type
_entity.pdbx_description
1 polymer ?
#
loop_
_entity_poly.entity_id
_entity_poly.type
_entity_poly.pdbx_seq_one_letter_code
_entity_poly.pdbx_strand_id
1 'polypeptide(L)'
;MDDETYKVVKKINLEDSTDFWNLDENSGYRKFRASDGRDYKVWIGNKNQTFQKSWWYTVTNQQETAETLAKVRKDLETLLNYIYNNADLWSNNPIAFGIYHTFDLHLNKQFEYLETRPNQDGILGLNKPKELTVLEVPIDNKKINYELGTKRNIMLTLRNQNTGELRNYKDILDLAIHELTHTTCNDVRWIPESKGGNHRDPYPSYHRLMRTWARECGII
;
A
#
# COMPACT_ATOMS: atom_id res chain seq x y z
N MET A 1 23.21 -1.66 -14.25
CA MET A 1 23.60 -2.10 -12.89
C MET A 1 24.21 -3.46 -13.07
N ASP A 2 25.51 -3.58 -12.83
CA ASP A 2 26.25 -4.83 -13.02
C ASP A 2 25.85 -5.85 -11.93
N ASP A 3 25.75 -7.13 -12.31
CA ASP A 3 25.21 -8.26 -11.53
C ASP A 3 25.99 -8.63 -10.25
N GLU A 4 26.97 -7.85 -9.81
CA GLU A 4 27.75 -8.08 -8.58
C GLU A 4 27.27 -7.27 -7.34
N THR A 5 26.17 -6.53 -7.43
CA THR A 5 25.94 -5.39 -6.53
C THR A 5 25.35 -5.65 -5.13
N TYR A 6 24.76 -6.80 -4.82
CA TYR A 6 24.19 -7.07 -3.49
C TYR A 6 24.00 -8.56 -3.21
N LYS A 7 24.15 -8.97 -1.94
CA LYS A 7 23.91 -10.35 -1.50
C LYS A 7 22.62 -10.42 -0.68
N VAL A 8 21.68 -11.29 -1.07
CA VAL A 8 20.56 -11.64 -0.20
C VAL A 8 21.10 -12.42 0.99
N VAL A 9 20.95 -11.87 2.20
CA VAL A 9 21.46 -12.50 3.43
C VAL A 9 20.37 -13.10 4.29
N LYS A 10 19.14 -12.59 4.20
CA LYS A 10 18.02 -13.07 5.02
C LYS A 10 16.67 -12.76 4.38
N LYS A 11 15.69 -13.64 4.57
CA LYS A 11 14.27 -13.35 4.39
C LYS A 11 13.56 -13.37 5.73
N ILE A 12 12.64 -12.45 5.96
CA ILE A 12 11.88 -12.30 7.20
C ILE A 12 10.40 -12.32 6.86
N ASN A 13 9.65 -13.28 7.40
CA ASN A 13 8.19 -13.25 7.35
C ASN A 13 7.67 -12.38 8.50
N LEU A 14 6.87 -11.37 8.18
CA LEU A 14 6.31 -10.42 9.14
C LEU A 14 4.88 -10.74 9.55
N GLU A 15 4.26 -11.79 9.00
CA GLU A 15 2.89 -12.18 9.32
C GLU A 15 2.69 -12.52 10.81
N ASP A 16 3.75 -12.95 11.50
CA ASP A 16 3.73 -13.28 12.93
C ASP A 16 4.24 -12.15 13.84
N SER A 17 4.60 -10.98 13.30
CA SER A 17 5.16 -9.89 14.11
C SER A 17 4.10 -9.17 14.93
N THR A 18 4.42 -8.81 16.18
CA THR A 18 3.53 -8.10 17.11
C THR A 18 3.54 -6.57 16.92
N ASP A 19 4.16 -6.07 15.86
CA ASP A 19 4.27 -4.63 15.62
C ASP A 19 2.91 -4.00 15.31
N PHE A 20 2.79 -2.68 15.45
CA PHE A 20 1.59 -1.87 15.17
C PHE A 20 0.88 -2.22 13.84
N TRP A 21 1.62 -2.77 12.87
CA TRP A 21 1.12 -3.33 11.62
C TRP A 21 0.15 -4.51 11.77
N ASN A 22 -0.04 -5.08 12.95
CA ASN A 22 -0.79 -6.32 13.12
C ASN A 22 -2.32 -6.13 13.14
N LEU A 23 -2.84 -5.47 12.11
CA LEU A 23 -4.24 -5.67 11.72
C LEU A 23 -4.41 -7.14 11.33
N ASP A 24 -5.28 -7.84 12.06
CA ASP A 24 -5.70 -9.19 11.72
C ASP A 24 -6.60 -9.14 10.48
N GLU A 25 -6.03 -9.50 9.34
CA GLU A 25 -6.71 -9.55 8.05
C GLU A 25 -7.53 -10.84 7.84
N ASN A 26 -7.52 -11.74 8.83
CA ASN A 26 -8.24 -13.01 8.80
C ASN A 26 -9.55 -12.95 9.58
N SER A 27 -9.74 -11.92 10.41
CA SER A 27 -10.96 -11.73 11.21
C SER A 27 -11.81 -10.60 10.66
N GLY A 28 -13.10 -10.86 10.43
CA GLY A 28 -14.08 -9.86 9.99
C GLY A 28 -14.01 -9.46 8.50
N TYR A 29 -13.29 -10.21 7.68
CA TYR A 29 -13.21 -10.02 6.22
C TYR A 29 -13.87 -11.18 5.46
N ARG A 30 -14.37 -10.88 4.26
CA ARG A 30 -14.76 -11.89 3.27
C ARG A 30 -14.23 -11.52 1.89
N LYS A 31 -13.93 -12.52 1.08
CA LYS A 31 -13.53 -12.34 -0.31
C LYS A 31 -14.75 -12.14 -1.20
N PHE A 32 -14.70 -11.14 -2.06
CA PHE A 32 -15.68 -10.86 -3.10
C PHE A 32 -14.96 -10.77 -4.45
N ARG A 33 -15.49 -11.48 -5.45
CA ARG A 33 -14.98 -11.50 -6.81
C ARG A 33 -15.43 -10.23 -7.53
N ALA A 34 -14.51 -9.40 -7.99
CA ALA A 34 -14.83 -8.19 -8.76
C ALA A 34 -14.86 -8.47 -10.28
N SER A 35 -15.29 -7.47 -11.06
CA SER A 35 -15.39 -7.52 -12.52
C SER A 35 -14.07 -7.79 -13.25
N ASP A 36 -12.92 -7.49 -12.63
CA ASP A 36 -11.59 -7.79 -13.17
C ASP A 36 -11.18 -9.27 -13.01
N GLY A 37 -12.04 -10.09 -12.41
CA GLY A 37 -11.79 -11.51 -12.17
C GLY A 37 -10.81 -11.77 -11.02
N ARG A 38 -10.70 -10.87 -10.04
CA ARG A 38 -9.92 -11.09 -8.81
C ARG A 38 -10.79 -11.08 -7.58
N ASP A 39 -10.30 -11.71 -6.52
CA ASP A 39 -10.94 -11.70 -5.22
C ASP A 39 -10.34 -10.62 -4.34
N TYR A 40 -11.19 -9.76 -3.78
CA TYR A 40 -10.81 -8.69 -2.87
C TYR A 40 -11.33 -8.96 -1.47
N LYS A 41 -10.49 -8.77 -0.45
CA LYS A 41 -10.92 -8.86 0.95
C LYS A 41 -11.65 -7.56 1.31
N VAL A 42 -12.94 -7.70 1.63
CA VAL A 42 -13.83 -6.62 2.01
C VAL A 42 -14.21 -6.81 3.48
N TRP A 43 -14.22 -5.73 4.24
CA TRP A 43 -14.62 -5.76 5.65
C TRP A 43 -16.11 -6.01 5.74
N ILE A 44 -16.51 -7.04 6.49
CA ILE A 44 -17.92 -7.42 6.69
C ILE A 44 -18.39 -7.18 8.12
N GLY A 45 -17.54 -6.59 8.97
CA GLY A 45 -17.80 -6.49 10.40
C GLY A 45 -17.41 -7.77 11.15
N ASN A 46 -17.23 -7.66 12.47
CA ASN A 46 -17.02 -8.81 13.33
C ASN A 46 -18.33 -9.19 14.02
N LYS A 47 -18.87 -10.38 13.72
CA LYS A 47 -20.12 -10.89 14.33
C LYS A 47 -20.06 -10.96 15.86
N ASN A 48 -18.86 -11.03 16.44
CA ASN A 48 -18.64 -11.20 17.87
C ASN A 48 -18.10 -9.95 18.59
N GLN A 49 -17.83 -8.84 17.88
CA GLN A 49 -17.48 -7.59 18.57
C GLN A 49 -18.75 -6.84 18.93
N THR A 50 -19.07 -6.88 20.21
CA THR A 50 -19.89 -5.93 20.97
C THR A 50 -19.28 -4.52 21.00
N PHE A 51 -18.62 -4.07 19.93
CA PHE A 51 -18.34 -2.65 19.75
C PHE A 51 -19.66 -1.98 19.40
N GLN A 52 -20.36 -1.59 20.47
CA GLN A 52 -21.57 -0.79 20.55
C GLN A 52 -22.57 -1.01 19.42
N LYS A 53 -23.73 -1.56 19.80
CA LYS A 53 -25.02 -1.48 19.09
C LYS A 53 -25.32 -0.06 18.58
N SER A 54 -24.63 0.38 17.54
CA SER A 54 -25.00 1.50 16.72
C SER A 54 -25.85 0.86 15.63
N TRP A 55 -27.17 0.98 15.78
CA TRP A 55 -28.15 0.39 14.85
C TRP A 55 -28.06 0.97 13.43
N TRP A 56 -27.12 1.89 13.17
CA TRP A 56 -26.87 2.51 11.86
C TRP A 56 -25.70 1.90 11.08
N TYR A 57 -24.84 1.05 11.67
CA TYR A 57 -23.70 0.47 10.95
C TYR A 57 -24.08 -0.84 10.24
N THR A 58 -24.88 -0.73 9.18
CA THR A 58 -25.09 -1.86 8.25
C THR A 58 -24.00 -1.78 7.19
N VAL A 59 -23.08 -2.72 7.16
CA VAL A 59 -22.18 -2.85 6.00
C VAL A 59 -23.04 -3.29 4.83
N THR A 60 -23.42 -2.34 3.99
CA THR A 60 -24.11 -2.59 2.71
C THR A 60 -23.09 -2.52 1.58
N ASN A 61 -23.42 -3.07 0.40
CA ASN A 61 -22.63 -2.87 -0.82
C ASN A 61 -21.20 -3.46 -0.79
N GLN A 62 -21.01 -4.66 -0.23
CA GLN A 62 -19.69 -5.32 -0.24
C GLN A 62 -19.17 -5.56 -1.66
N GLN A 63 -20.08 -5.91 -2.58
CA GLN A 63 -19.72 -6.06 -3.99
C GLN A 63 -19.22 -4.74 -4.57
N GLU A 64 -19.90 -3.62 -4.31
CA GLU A 64 -19.47 -2.29 -4.76
C GLU A 64 -18.11 -1.90 -4.19
N THR A 65 -17.80 -2.28 -2.95
CA THR A 65 -16.46 -2.10 -2.38
C THR A 65 -15.40 -2.92 -3.10
N ALA A 66 -15.70 -4.18 -3.44
CA ALA A 66 -14.79 -5.00 -4.23
C ALA A 66 -14.56 -4.40 -5.63
N GLU A 67 -15.61 -3.90 -6.28
CA GLU A 67 -15.50 -3.18 -7.55
C GLU A 67 -14.68 -1.88 -7.42
N THR A 68 -14.82 -1.17 -6.29
CA THR A 68 -14.03 0.02 -5.99
C THR A 68 -12.55 -0.31 -5.86
N LEU A 69 -12.20 -1.38 -5.13
CA LEU A 69 -10.81 -1.87 -5.04
C LEU A 69 -10.25 -2.32 -6.39
N ALA A 70 -11.08 -2.96 -7.22
CA ALA A 70 -10.70 -3.33 -8.58
C ALA A 70 -10.43 -2.10 -9.45
N LYS A 71 -11.27 -1.07 -9.34
CA LYS A 71 -11.07 0.21 -10.04
C LYS A 71 -9.78 0.91 -9.58
N VAL A 72 -9.54 0.98 -8.26
CA VAL A 72 -8.30 1.54 -7.69
C VAL A 72 -7.08 0.82 -8.24
N ARG A 73 -7.09 -0.52 -8.22
CA ARG A 73 -5.99 -1.32 -8.77
C ARG A 73 -5.73 -0.96 -10.23
N LYS A 74 -6.76 -0.91 -11.06
CA LYS A 74 -6.64 -0.57 -12.49
C LYS A 74 -6.06 0.83 -12.71
N ASP A 75 -6.50 1.81 -11.91
CA ASP A 75 -5.99 3.18 -12.02
C ASP A 75 -4.52 3.27 -11.57
N LEU A 76 -4.12 2.53 -10.53
CA LEU A 76 -2.70 2.44 -10.14
C LEU A 76 -1.85 1.69 -11.18
N GLU A 77 -2.38 0.65 -11.82
CA GLU A 77 -1.72 -0.02 -12.97
C GLU A 77 -1.52 0.97 -14.13
N THR A 78 -2.50 1.85 -14.37
CA THR A 78 -2.40 2.92 -15.38
C THR A 78 -1.30 3.93 -15.04
N LEU A 79 -1.22 4.37 -13.78
CA LEU A 79 -0.14 5.23 -13.28
C LEU A 79 1.23 4.57 -13.46
N LEU A 80 1.39 3.31 -13.03
CA LEU A 80 2.66 2.61 -13.13
C LEU A 80 3.09 2.38 -14.58
N ASN A 81 2.16 2.05 -15.48
CA ASN A 81 2.45 1.95 -16.91
C ASN A 81 2.88 3.31 -17.50
N TYR A 82 2.26 4.40 -17.08
CA TYR A 82 2.68 5.75 -17.48
C TYR A 82 4.13 6.02 -17.03
N ILE A 83 4.45 5.79 -15.75
CA ILE A 83 5.80 6.01 -15.22
C ILE A 83 6.81 5.11 -15.96
N TYR A 84 6.47 3.85 -16.21
CA TYR A 84 7.34 2.91 -16.93
C TYR A 84 7.67 3.38 -18.34
N ASN A 85 6.67 3.88 -19.08
CA ASN A 85 6.82 4.37 -20.45
C ASN A 85 7.53 5.74 -20.54
N ASN A 86 7.71 6.45 -19.42
CA ASN A 86 8.38 7.75 -19.33
C ASN A 86 9.60 7.66 -18.41
N ALA A 87 10.47 6.67 -18.67
CA ALA A 87 11.64 6.37 -17.85
C ALA A 87 12.63 7.53 -17.70
N ASP A 88 12.67 8.43 -18.69
CA ASP A 88 13.48 9.65 -18.68
C ASP A 88 13.13 10.61 -17.53
N LEU A 89 11.89 10.55 -17.02
CA LEU A 89 11.44 11.39 -15.90
C LEU A 89 12.06 11.02 -14.55
N TRP A 90 12.55 9.79 -14.39
CA TRP A 90 12.95 9.28 -13.08
C TRP A 90 14.22 8.43 -13.07
N SER A 91 14.64 7.85 -14.19
CA SER A 91 15.76 6.88 -14.25
C SER A 91 17.10 7.44 -13.77
N ASN A 92 17.33 8.75 -13.92
CA ASN A 92 18.54 9.45 -13.48
C ASN A 92 18.37 10.18 -12.13
N ASN A 93 17.25 9.96 -11.44
CA ASN A 93 16.93 10.63 -10.17
C ASN A 93 17.11 9.64 -8.99
N PRO A 94 17.48 10.11 -7.78
CA PRO A 94 17.52 9.27 -6.57
C PRO A 94 16.26 8.43 -6.30
N ILE A 95 15.08 8.82 -6.82
CA ILE A 95 13.83 8.05 -6.72
C ILE A 95 13.85 6.73 -7.52
N ALA A 96 14.77 6.58 -8.49
CA ALA A 96 14.76 5.47 -9.44
C ALA A 96 14.71 4.09 -8.78
N PHE A 97 15.51 3.88 -7.73
CA PHE A 97 15.50 2.63 -6.98
C PHE A 97 14.11 2.30 -6.41
N GLY A 98 13.45 3.31 -5.82
CA GLY A 98 12.10 3.19 -5.28
C GLY A 98 11.05 2.87 -6.36
N ILE A 99 11.17 3.49 -7.54
CA ILE A 99 10.28 3.24 -8.67
C ILE A 99 10.48 1.82 -9.21
N TYR A 100 11.72 1.40 -9.44
CA TYR A 100 12.03 0.02 -9.85
C TYR A 100 11.47 -1.00 -8.87
N HIS A 101 11.67 -0.78 -7.57
CA HIS A 101 11.12 -1.65 -6.54
C HIS A 101 9.59 -1.69 -6.56
N THR A 102 8.94 -0.54 -6.78
CA THR A 102 7.48 -0.47 -6.90
C THR A 102 6.97 -1.29 -8.07
N PHE A 103 7.65 -1.24 -9.22
CA PHE A 103 7.32 -2.07 -10.39
C PHE A 103 7.48 -3.55 -10.10
N ASP A 104 8.60 -3.96 -9.49
CA ASP A 104 8.88 -5.37 -9.19
C ASP A 104 7.75 -5.99 -8.36
N LEU A 105 7.32 -5.30 -7.30
CA LEU A 105 6.22 -5.75 -6.46
C LEU A 105 4.88 -5.79 -7.19
N HIS A 106 4.58 -4.76 -7.99
CA HIS A 106 3.27 -4.62 -8.63
C HIS A 106 3.10 -5.54 -9.82
N LEU A 107 4.13 -5.69 -10.66
CA LEU A 107 4.11 -6.53 -11.85
C LEU A 107 4.14 -8.01 -11.48
N ASN A 108 4.84 -8.39 -10.40
CA ASN A 108 4.90 -9.78 -9.92
C ASN A 108 3.72 -10.19 -9.02
N LYS A 109 2.64 -9.40 -8.98
CA LYS A 109 1.42 -9.67 -8.19
C LYS A 109 1.71 -9.86 -6.69
N GLN A 110 2.70 -9.16 -6.16
CA GLN A 110 3.05 -9.19 -4.73
C GLN A 110 2.31 -8.13 -3.91
N PHE A 111 1.36 -7.42 -4.54
CA PHE A 111 0.39 -6.54 -3.91
C PHE A 111 -1.00 -7.15 -3.82
N GLU A 112 -1.51 -7.23 -2.59
CA GLU A 112 -2.94 -7.40 -2.33
C GLU A 112 -3.57 -6.05 -1.94
N TYR A 113 -4.76 -5.80 -2.48
CA TYR A 113 -5.59 -4.67 -2.10
C TYR A 113 -6.75 -5.16 -1.26
N LEU A 114 -6.98 -4.51 -0.14
CA LEU A 114 -8.09 -4.84 0.74
C LEU A 114 -8.66 -3.60 1.39
N GLU A 115 -9.93 -3.70 1.80
CA GLU A 115 -10.51 -2.70 2.69
C GLU A 115 -9.87 -2.84 4.08
N THR A 116 -9.66 -1.73 4.78
CA THR A 116 -9.33 -1.74 6.21
C THR A 116 -10.59 -1.53 7.06
N ARG A 117 -10.52 -1.87 8.33
CA ARG A 117 -11.57 -1.51 9.30
C ARG A 117 -11.75 0.01 9.30
N PRO A 118 -12.98 0.54 9.22
CA PRO A 118 -13.19 1.97 9.11
C PRO A 118 -12.58 2.72 10.31
N ASN A 119 -11.51 3.47 10.03
CA ASN A 119 -10.90 4.46 10.90
C ASN A 119 -10.68 3.99 12.35
N GLN A 120 -10.30 2.72 12.53
CA GLN A 120 -9.81 2.27 13.83
C GLN A 120 -8.47 2.98 14.10
N ASP A 121 -8.37 3.66 15.23
CA ASP A 121 -7.16 4.39 15.67
C ASP A 121 -6.71 5.57 14.79
N GLY A 122 -7.60 6.10 13.92
CA GLY A 122 -7.29 7.26 13.06
C GLY A 122 -6.57 6.90 11.76
N ILE A 123 -6.39 5.61 11.47
CA ILE A 123 -5.63 5.14 10.30
C ILE A 123 -6.56 5.07 9.08
N LEU A 124 -6.27 5.88 8.06
CA LEU A 124 -7.04 5.90 6.82
C LEU A 124 -6.53 4.89 5.79
N GLY A 125 -5.22 4.66 5.72
CA GLY A 125 -4.60 3.68 4.83
C GLY A 125 -3.39 3.03 5.51
N LEU A 126 -3.03 1.85 5.02
CA LEU A 126 -1.88 1.10 5.53
C LEU A 126 -1.21 0.31 4.42
N ASN A 127 0.03 0.66 4.10
CA ASN A 127 0.92 -0.13 3.25
C ASN A 127 1.79 -1.06 4.10
N LYS A 128 1.29 -2.27 4.37
CA LYS A 128 1.91 -3.25 5.26
C LYS A 128 2.84 -4.21 4.50
N PRO A 129 4.16 -4.24 4.79
CA PRO A 129 5.02 -5.31 4.34
C PRO A 129 4.67 -6.64 5.03
N LYS A 130 4.71 -7.73 4.26
CA LYS A 130 4.47 -9.12 4.70
C LYS A 130 5.74 -9.95 4.69
N GLU A 131 6.64 -9.65 3.78
CA GLU A 131 7.96 -10.24 3.71
C GLU A 131 8.99 -9.12 3.57
N LEU A 132 10.11 -9.25 4.28
CA LEU A 132 11.31 -8.45 4.03
C LEU A 132 12.40 -9.35 3.48
N THR A 133 13.13 -8.84 2.50
CA THR A 133 14.43 -9.36 2.10
C THR A 133 15.51 -8.41 2.60
N VAL A 134 16.48 -8.94 3.33
CA VAL A 134 17.66 -8.19 3.78
C VAL A 134 18.76 -8.39 2.75
N LEU A 135 19.21 -7.28 2.18
CA LEU A 135 20.30 -7.19 1.23
C LEU A 135 21.54 -6.68 1.97
N GLU A 136 22.68 -7.32 1.76
CA GLU A 136 23.97 -6.76 2.12
C GLU A 136 24.46 -5.90 0.96
N VAL A 137 24.55 -4.59 1.18
CA VAL A 137 24.94 -3.60 0.18
C VAL A 137 26.27 -2.97 0.58
N PRO A 138 27.28 -2.93 -0.32
CA PRO A 138 28.52 -2.20 -0.07
C PRO A 138 28.30 -0.69 -0.22
N ILE A 139 28.55 0.08 0.84
CA ILE A 139 28.56 1.55 0.84
C ILE A 139 29.83 2.02 1.54
N ASP A 140 30.65 2.82 0.86
CA ASP A 140 31.87 3.44 1.41
C ASP A 140 32.79 2.45 2.16
N ASN A 141 33.11 1.32 1.52
CA ASN A 141 33.91 0.22 2.07
C ASN A 141 33.31 -0.47 3.31
N LYS A 142 32.04 -0.24 3.61
CA LYS A 142 31.27 -0.94 4.65
C LYS A 142 30.18 -1.78 4.02
N LYS A 143 29.83 -2.87 4.69
CA LYS A 143 28.65 -3.68 4.36
C LYS A 143 27.51 -3.24 5.25
N ILE A 144 26.45 -2.71 4.65
CA ILE A 144 25.23 -2.34 5.36
C ILE A 144 24.11 -3.32 5.01
N ASN A 145 23.26 -3.61 6.00
CA ASN A 145 22.04 -4.36 5.77
C ASN A 145 20.93 -3.39 5.35
N TYR A 146 20.42 -3.57 4.15
CA TYR A 146 19.28 -2.83 3.61
C TYR A 146 18.06 -3.74 3.59
N GLU A 147 16.99 -3.34 4.27
CA GLU A 147 15.74 -4.10 4.32
C GLU A 147 14.81 -3.66 3.19
N LEU A 148 14.36 -4.60 2.38
CA LEU A 148 13.49 -4.38 1.24
C LEU A 148 12.17 -5.13 1.44
N GLY A 149 11.03 -4.46 1.33
CA GLY A 149 9.73 -5.11 1.47
C GLY A 149 9.35 -5.89 0.21
N THR A 150 9.37 -7.23 0.22
CA THR A 150 9.18 -8.09 -0.96
C THR A 150 7.78 -8.69 -1.10
N LYS A 151 6.85 -8.33 -0.21
CA LYS A 151 5.41 -8.63 -0.34
C LYS A 151 4.65 -7.59 0.46
N ARG A 152 3.58 -7.00 -0.09
CA ARG A 152 2.88 -5.88 0.55
C ARG A 152 1.37 -5.99 0.42
N ASN A 153 0.68 -5.49 1.43
CA ASN A 153 -0.75 -5.31 1.44
C ASN A 153 -1.05 -3.81 1.52
N ILE A 154 -1.81 -3.29 0.55
CA ILE A 154 -2.37 -1.94 0.60
C ILE A 154 -3.79 -2.05 1.14
N MET A 155 -3.98 -1.53 2.35
CA MET A 155 -5.27 -1.50 3.04
C MET A 155 -5.83 -0.09 2.98
N LEU A 156 -7.09 0.06 2.56
CA LEU A 156 -7.71 1.37 2.34
C LEU A 156 -9.01 1.50 3.14
N THR A 157 -9.20 2.65 3.81
CA THR A 157 -10.50 3.01 4.39
C THR A 157 -11.40 3.51 3.28
N LEU A 158 -12.28 2.64 2.82
CA LEU A 158 -13.19 2.92 1.70
C LEU A 158 -14.51 3.52 2.12
N ARG A 159 -14.88 3.38 3.40
CA ARG A 159 -16.18 3.80 3.92
C ARG A 159 -16.08 4.91 4.93
N ASN A 160 -17.10 5.75 4.98
CA ASN A 160 -17.29 6.69 6.07
C ASN A 160 -17.64 5.91 7.35
N GLN A 161 -16.95 6.18 8.45
CA GLN A 161 -17.15 5.48 9.72
C GLN A 161 -18.56 5.69 10.31
N ASN A 162 -19.17 6.85 10.07
CA ASN A 162 -20.47 7.23 10.62
C ASN A 162 -21.64 6.69 9.80
N THR A 163 -21.53 6.73 8.46
CA THR A 163 -22.63 6.33 7.56
C THR A 163 -22.49 4.91 7.01
N GLY A 164 -21.27 4.35 6.99
CA GLY A 164 -20.97 3.07 6.33
C GLY A 164 -20.95 3.15 4.80
N GLU A 165 -21.28 4.30 4.22
CA GLU A 165 -21.28 4.52 2.77
C GLU A 165 -19.85 4.62 2.22
N LEU A 166 -19.68 4.31 0.95
CA LEU A 166 -18.40 4.52 0.27
C LEU A 166 -18.03 6.00 0.24
N ARG A 167 -16.75 6.28 0.46
CA ARG A 167 -16.17 7.61 0.30
C ARG A 167 -16.15 8.00 -1.17
N ASN A 168 -15.95 9.29 -1.43
CA ASN A 168 -15.74 9.76 -2.79
C ASN A 168 -14.55 9.02 -3.42
N TYR A 169 -14.72 8.57 -4.66
CA TYR A 169 -13.70 7.79 -5.37
C TYR A 169 -12.37 8.55 -5.49
N LYS A 170 -12.40 9.87 -5.68
CA LYS A 170 -11.19 10.70 -5.76
C LYS A 170 -10.39 10.65 -4.46
N ASP A 171 -11.06 10.70 -3.32
CA ASP A 171 -10.40 10.62 -2.01
C ASP A 171 -9.80 9.23 -1.77
N ILE A 172 -10.49 8.18 -2.24
CA ILE A 172 -10.01 6.80 -2.17
C ILE A 172 -8.76 6.63 -3.04
N LEU A 173 -8.78 7.15 -4.27
CA LEU A 173 -7.65 7.04 -5.18
C LEU A 173 -6.46 7.88 -4.70
N ASP A 174 -6.70 9.07 -4.15
CA ASP A 174 -5.63 9.90 -3.55
C ASP A 174 -4.96 9.18 -2.38
N LEU A 175 -5.75 8.51 -1.53
CA LEU A 175 -5.23 7.65 -0.46
C LEU A 175 -4.46 6.44 -1.03
N ALA A 176 -4.93 5.82 -2.12
CA ALA A 176 -4.22 4.71 -2.72
C ALA A 176 -2.85 5.13 -3.31
N ILE A 177 -2.76 6.34 -3.87
CA ILE A 177 -1.50 6.94 -4.34
C ILE A 177 -0.57 7.26 -3.15
N HIS A 178 -1.12 7.74 -2.04
CA HIS A 178 -0.40 7.91 -0.78
C HIS A 178 0.24 6.59 -0.32
N GLU A 179 -0.55 5.51 -0.24
CA GLU A 179 -0.03 4.21 0.16
C GLU A 179 0.99 3.64 -0.84
N LEU A 180 0.79 3.82 -2.16
CA LEU A 180 1.77 3.42 -3.16
C LEU A 180 3.10 4.17 -3.00
N THR A 181 3.05 5.44 -2.60
CA THR A 181 4.25 6.25 -2.36
C THR A 181 5.11 5.66 -1.24
N HIS A 182 4.50 5.11 -0.19
CA HIS A 182 5.25 4.40 0.86
C HIS A 182 6.04 3.20 0.32
N THR A 183 5.57 2.54 -0.73
CA THR A 183 6.37 1.50 -1.40
C THR A 183 7.57 2.10 -2.12
N THR A 184 7.38 3.21 -2.82
CA THR A 184 8.47 3.90 -3.51
C THR A 184 9.51 4.46 -2.54
N CYS A 185 9.10 4.89 -1.35
CA CYS A 185 10.02 5.25 -0.27
C CYS A 185 10.68 4.04 0.41
N ASN A 186 10.27 2.81 0.06
CA ASN A 186 10.59 1.57 0.76
C ASN A 186 10.36 1.69 2.28
N ASP A 187 9.23 2.27 2.67
CA ASP A 187 8.79 2.29 4.06
C ASP A 187 8.43 0.87 4.48
N VAL A 188 9.35 0.22 5.19
CA VAL A 188 9.23 -1.16 5.66
C VAL A 188 8.92 -1.25 7.16
N ARG A 189 9.00 -0.13 7.87
CA ARG A 189 8.78 -0.03 9.32
C ARG A 189 7.97 1.22 9.65
N TRP A 190 7.18 1.12 10.71
CA TRP A 190 6.44 2.28 11.24
C TRP A 190 7.39 3.14 12.06
N ILE A 191 7.43 4.43 11.74
CA ILE A 191 8.18 5.43 12.47
C ILE A 191 7.15 6.29 13.19
N PRO A 192 7.12 6.32 14.53
CA PRO A 192 6.18 7.16 15.24
C PRO A 192 6.47 8.65 14.94
N GLU A 193 5.43 9.47 14.95
CA GLU A 193 5.53 10.93 14.71
C GLU A 193 6.55 11.62 15.62
N SER A 194 6.69 11.16 16.87
CA SER A 194 7.71 11.65 17.81
C SER A 194 9.17 11.41 17.35
N LYS A 195 9.37 10.53 16.37
CA LYS A 195 10.66 10.23 15.71
C LYS A 195 10.70 10.72 14.25
N GLY A 196 9.73 11.55 13.85
CA GLY A 196 9.68 12.19 12.54
C GLY A 196 8.75 11.53 11.51
N GLY A 197 8.02 10.46 11.86
CA GLY A 197 7.02 9.86 10.98
C GLY A 197 7.57 9.19 9.71
N ASN A 198 6.70 8.51 8.97
CA ASN A 198 7.00 8.00 7.62
C ASN A 198 6.77 9.05 6.52
N HIS A 199 6.29 10.25 6.86
CA HIS A 199 6.04 11.33 5.91
C HIS A 199 7.14 12.38 5.83
N ARG A 200 8.30 12.11 6.44
CA ARG A 200 9.52 12.91 6.28
C ARG A 200 10.18 12.69 4.92
N ASP A 201 11.13 13.55 4.56
CA ASP A 201 11.89 13.39 3.32
C ASP A 201 12.48 11.97 3.18
N PRO A 202 12.36 11.36 1.99
CA PRO A 202 11.95 11.96 0.72
C PRO A 202 10.43 11.91 0.41
N TYR A 203 9.59 11.44 1.33
CA TYR A 203 8.18 11.16 1.08
C TYR A 203 7.40 12.32 0.43
N PRO A 204 7.46 13.58 0.93
CA PRO A 204 6.66 14.67 0.35
C PRO A 204 6.99 14.95 -1.11
N SER A 205 8.26 14.78 -1.49
CA SER A 205 8.72 14.96 -2.87
C SER A 205 8.19 13.85 -3.77
N TYR A 206 8.28 12.60 -3.32
CA TYR A 206 7.82 11.45 -4.10
C TYR A 206 6.29 11.44 -4.23
N HIS A 207 5.57 11.76 -3.16
CA HIS A 207 4.12 11.87 -3.18
C HIS A 207 3.65 12.95 -4.18
N ARG A 208 4.35 14.10 -4.21
CA ARG A 208 4.05 15.17 -5.18
C ARG A 208 4.26 14.72 -6.62
N LEU A 209 5.36 14.01 -6.90
CA LEU A 209 5.64 13.45 -8.23
C LEU A 209 4.58 12.42 -8.64
N MET A 210 4.26 11.46 -7.77
CA MET A 210 3.22 10.46 -8.02
C MET A 210 1.87 11.10 -8.36
N ARG A 211 1.48 12.16 -7.63
CA ARG A 211 0.27 12.91 -7.93
C ARG A 211 0.35 13.69 -9.24
N THR A 212 1.51 14.24 -9.58
CA THR A 212 1.71 14.91 -10.89
C THR A 212 1.52 13.90 -12.02
N TRP A 213 2.20 12.75 -11.96
CA TRP A 213 2.07 11.69 -12.96
C TRP A 213 0.64 11.14 -13.05
N ALA A 214 -0.05 11.02 -11.92
CA ALA A 214 -1.46 10.61 -11.88
C ALA A 214 -2.40 11.61 -12.60
N ARG A 215 -2.11 12.92 -12.53
CA ARG A 215 -2.84 13.93 -13.32
C ARG A 215 -2.49 13.82 -14.81
N GLU A 216 -1.22 13.64 -15.13
CA GLU A 216 -0.74 13.55 -16.51
C GLU A 216 -1.30 12.31 -17.24
N CYS A 217 -1.49 11.20 -16.54
CA CYS A 217 -2.14 10.01 -17.10
C CYS A 217 -3.68 10.01 -16.94
N GLY A 218 -4.26 11.07 -16.37
CA GLY A 218 -5.70 11.31 -16.36
C GLY A 218 -6.52 10.47 -15.37
N ILE A 219 -5.89 9.94 -14.31
CA ILE A 219 -6.62 9.17 -13.28
C ILE A 219 -7.14 10.04 -12.11
N ILE A 220 -6.63 11.28 -11.93
CA ILE A 220 -7.09 12.25 -10.90
C ILE A 220 -7.25 13.68 -11.42
#